data_AF-A0A7Y4KSB9-F1
#
_entry.id   AF-A0A7Y4KSB9-F1
#
_cell.length_a   1.000
_cell.length_b   1.000
_cell.length_c   1.000
_cell.angle_alpha   90.00
_cell.angle_beta   90.00
_cell.angle_gamma   90.00
#
_symmetry.space_group_name_H-M   'P 1'
#
loop_
_entity.id
_entity.type
_entity.pdbx_description
1 polymer ?
#
loop_
_entity_poly.entity_id
_entity_poly.type
_entity_poly.pdbx_seq_one_letter_code
_entity_poly.pdbx_strand_id
1 'polypeptide(L)'
;AVGGLIPGVGGRIASSILRGDGADDDASLDALADMADARQVPSAVALPLGAGLAARMVSRQAVPMSTSLGAAAQGVLRSRTRGLEQHLMRLAQQVPGTPGRRLRLMRAIALLAARGLRPRGPGGAIGALPRVVQGAGRRVLTRAVRMPTLGVIPPRVAARRVLARRQVLRRIPVSAVSAAAVRRAY
;
A
#
# COMPACT_ATOMS: atom_id res chain seq x y z
N ALA A 1 26.16 10.75 -4.97
CA ALA A 1 26.47 9.40 -4.46
C ALA A 1 25.17 8.69 -4.10
N VAL A 2 24.78 7.65 -4.84
CA VAL A 2 23.60 6.83 -4.55
C VAL A 2 23.99 5.87 -3.42
N GLY A 3 23.79 6.33 -2.18
CA GLY A 3 24.19 5.61 -0.98
C GLY A 3 23.10 4.64 -0.51
N GLY A 4 23.44 3.35 -0.48
CA GLY A 4 22.99 2.45 0.58
C GLY A 4 21.69 1.70 0.35
N LEU A 5 21.65 0.83 -0.67
CA LEU A 5 20.77 -0.34 -0.62
C LEU A 5 21.35 -1.29 0.45
N ILE A 6 20.92 -1.13 1.69
CA ILE A 6 21.38 -1.94 2.83
C ILE A 6 21.23 -3.44 2.47
N PRO A 7 22.31 -4.24 2.45
CA PRO A 7 22.21 -5.68 2.35
C PRO A 7 21.69 -6.20 3.70
N GLY A 8 20.38 -6.35 3.79
CA GLY A 8 19.68 -6.78 4.99
C GLY A 8 18.19 -6.65 4.76
N VAL A 9 17.42 -7.62 5.25
CA VAL A 9 15.93 -7.74 5.35
C VAL A 9 15.07 -6.79 4.49
N GLY A 10 15.24 -5.46 4.56
CA GLY A 10 14.64 -4.47 3.67
C GLY A 10 14.82 -4.73 2.16
N GLY A 11 15.98 -5.21 1.70
CA GLY A 11 16.17 -5.55 0.27
C GLY A 11 15.34 -6.76 -0.19
N ARG A 12 15.14 -7.75 0.70
CA ARG A 12 14.29 -8.93 0.45
C ARG A 12 12.80 -8.60 0.56
N ILE A 13 12.42 -7.73 1.50
CA ILE A 13 11.06 -7.22 1.64
C ILE A 13 10.69 -6.37 0.41
N ALA A 14 11.57 -5.46 -0.02
CA ALA A 14 11.35 -4.69 -1.24
C ALA A 14 11.24 -5.64 -2.45
N SER A 15 12.15 -6.60 -2.63
CA SER A 15 12.02 -7.59 -3.72
C SER A 15 10.75 -8.43 -3.67
N SER A 16 10.27 -8.84 -2.48
CA SER A 16 9.05 -9.66 -2.34
C SER A 16 7.76 -8.84 -2.51
N ILE A 17 7.73 -7.60 -2.03
CA ILE A 17 6.62 -6.66 -2.21
C ILE A 17 6.58 -6.13 -3.65
N LEU A 18 7.73 -6.01 -4.31
CA LEU A 18 7.82 -5.57 -5.71
C LEU A 18 7.62 -6.72 -6.72
N ARG A 19 7.87 -7.99 -6.35
CA ARG A 19 7.62 -9.19 -7.19
C ARG A 19 6.30 -9.90 -6.96
N GLY A 20 5.57 -9.62 -5.88
CA GLY A 20 4.22 -10.15 -5.75
C GLY A 20 3.37 -9.65 -6.92
N ASP A 21 2.55 -10.51 -7.53
CA ASP A 21 1.66 -10.18 -8.66
C ASP A 21 0.63 -9.06 -8.34
N GLY A 22 0.74 -8.42 -7.18
CA GLY A 22 -0.15 -7.39 -6.66
C GLY A 22 -1.52 -7.94 -6.27
N ALA A 23 -1.60 -9.25 -6.03
CA ALA A 23 -2.83 -9.95 -5.68
C ALA A 23 -3.44 -9.44 -4.35
N ASP A 24 -2.63 -8.81 -3.47
CA ASP A 24 -3.14 -8.15 -2.27
C ASP A 24 -2.20 -7.04 -1.76
N ASP A 25 -2.21 -5.89 -2.46
CA ASP A 25 -1.50 -4.67 -2.02
C ASP A 25 -2.01 -4.19 -0.64
N ASP A 26 -3.26 -4.49 -0.29
CA ASP A 26 -3.88 -4.14 0.99
C ASP A 26 -3.26 -4.92 2.16
N ALA A 27 -3.15 -6.25 2.02
CA ALA A 27 -2.46 -7.10 2.98
C ALA A 27 -0.96 -6.76 3.08
N SER A 28 -0.35 -6.38 1.96
CA SER A 28 1.06 -5.96 1.92
C SER A 28 1.29 -4.67 2.73
N LEU A 29 0.39 -3.70 2.61
CA LEU A 29 0.41 -2.46 3.40
C LEU A 29 0.22 -2.73 4.90
N ASP A 30 -0.71 -3.62 5.24
CA ASP A 30 -0.97 -3.99 6.64
C ASP A 30 0.22 -4.70 7.28
N ALA A 31 0.82 -5.65 6.55
CA ALA A 31 2.04 -6.33 6.98
C ALA A 31 3.22 -5.35 7.13
N LEU A 32 3.40 -4.40 6.21
CA LEU A 32 4.43 -3.37 6.29
C LEU A 32 4.24 -2.47 7.51
N ALA A 33 3.00 -2.09 7.82
CA ALA A 33 2.67 -1.31 9.02
C ALA A 33 3.04 -2.06 10.31
N ASP A 34 2.73 -3.35 10.39
CA ASP A 34 3.07 -4.17 11.55
C ASP A 34 4.59 -4.38 11.68
N MET A 35 5.31 -4.55 10.57
CA MET A 35 6.78 -4.63 10.59
C MET A 35 7.43 -3.31 11.03
N ALA A 36 6.85 -2.16 10.64
CA ALA A 36 7.33 -0.85 11.04
C ALA A 36 7.11 -0.59 12.56
N ASP A 37 5.92 -0.92 13.09
CA ASP A 37 5.65 -0.81 14.54
C ASP A 37 6.46 -1.81 15.37
N ALA A 38 6.75 -3.00 14.81
CA ALA A 38 7.64 -3.99 15.42
C ALA A 38 9.14 -3.62 15.29
N ARG A 39 9.47 -2.43 14.74
CA ARG A 39 10.84 -1.94 14.52
C ARG A 39 11.71 -2.86 13.64
N GLN A 40 11.10 -3.69 12.81
CA GLN A 40 11.83 -4.59 11.89
C GLN A 40 12.21 -3.89 10.58
N VAL A 41 11.47 -2.84 10.22
CA VAL A 41 11.75 -2.01 9.03
C VAL A 41 11.84 -0.55 9.47
N PRO A 42 12.93 0.16 9.13
CA PRO A 42 13.07 1.59 9.42
C PRO A 42 11.97 2.41 8.74
N SER A 43 11.52 3.48 9.41
CA SER A 43 10.49 4.38 8.88
C SER A 43 10.87 5.00 7.53
N ALA A 44 12.17 5.33 7.34
CA ALA A 44 12.71 5.88 6.10
C ALA A 44 12.55 4.94 4.89
N VAL A 45 12.44 3.63 5.12
CA VAL A 45 12.20 2.62 4.09
C VAL A 45 10.71 2.27 4.00
N ALA A 46 10.04 2.12 5.15
CA ALA A 46 8.65 1.69 5.20
C ALA A 46 7.69 2.72 4.61
N LEU A 47 7.88 4.02 4.88
CA LEU A 47 6.96 5.06 4.43
C LEU A 47 6.95 5.24 2.89
N PRO A 48 8.09 5.35 2.20
CA PRO A 48 8.10 5.40 0.73
C PRO A 48 7.52 4.13 0.10
N LEU A 49 7.88 2.94 0.59
CA LEU A 49 7.33 1.68 0.09
C LEU A 49 5.80 1.60 0.27
N GLY A 50 5.30 2.06 1.43
CA GLY A 50 3.88 2.14 1.69
C GLY A 50 3.15 3.13 0.79
N ALA A 51 3.75 4.30 0.51
CA ALA A 51 3.18 5.26 -0.43
C ALA A 51 3.08 4.66 -1.85
N GLY A 52 4.13 3.97 -2.32
CA GLY A 52 4.13 3.29 -3.61
C GLY A 52 3.12 2.14 -3.69
N LEU A 53 2.96 1.35 -2.62
CA LEU A 53 1.93 0.32 -2.54
C LEU A 53 0.51 0.90 -2.55
N ALA A 54 0.25 1.92 -1.74
CA ALA A 54 -1.05 2.57 -1.68
C ALA A 54 -1.42 3.22 -3.02
N ALA A 55 -0.47 3.87 -3.69
CA ALA A 55 -0.67 4.43 -5.02
C ALA A 55 -0.99 3.33 -6.06
N ARG A 56 -0.25 2.21 -6.04
CA ARG A 56 -0.52 1.06 -6.92
C ARG A 56 -1.89 0.43 -6.65
N MET A 57 -2.28 0.27 -5.39
CA MET A 57 -3.60 -0.25 -5.02
C MET A 57 -4.73 0.62 -5.60
N VAL A 58 -4.61 1.95 -5.48
CA VAL A 58 -5.60 2.88 -6.05
C VAL A 58 -5.61 2.81 -7.57
N SER A 59 -4.44 2.83 -8.21
CA SER A 59 -4.33 2.81 -9.67
C SER A 59 -4.83 1.51 -10.28
N ARG A 60 -4.58 0.35 -9.67
CA ARG A 60 -5.12 -0.96 -10.09
C ARG A 60 -6.63 -1.05 -9.93
N GLN A 61 -7.18 -0.44 -8.88
CA GLN A 61 -8.63 -0.39 -8.71
C GLN A 61 -9.30 0.55 -9.72
N ALA A 62 -8.62 1.65 -10.07
CA ALA A 62 -9.07 2.60 -11.07
C ALA A 62 -9.03 2.00 -12.48
N VAL A 63 -7.98 1.23 -12.78
CA VAL A 63 -7.78 0.56 -14.06
C VAL A 63 -7.28 -0.86 -13.79
N PRO A 64 -8.16 -1.87 -13.90
CA PRO A 64 -7.75 -3.28 -13.84
C PRO A 64 -6.67 -3.59 -14.87
N MET A 65 -5.73 -4.47 -14.55
CA MET A 65 -4.62 -4.86 -15.44
C MET A 65 -5.10 -5.51 -16.75
N SER A 66 -6.30 -6.09 -16.76
CA SER A 66 -6.95 -6.61 -17.96
C SER A 66 -7.47 -5.54 -18.92
N THR A 67 -7.44 -4.26 -18.52
CA THR A 67 -7.92 -3.16 -19.35
C THR A 67 -6.87 -2.82 -20.40
N SER A 68 -7.21 -2.98 -21.67
CA SER A 68 -6.40 -2.48 -22.79
C SER A 68 -6.41 -0.95 -22.81
N LEU A 69 -5.36 -0.32 -22.31
CA LEU A 69 -5.13 1.12 -22.42
C LEU A 69 -4.19 1.42 -23.59
N GLY A 70 -4.53 2.43 -24.41
CA GLY A 70 -3.59 3.02 -25.36
C GLY A 70 -2.38 3.68 -24.67
N ALA A 71 -1.27 3.85 -25.39
CA ALA A 71 -0.01 4.36 -24.85
C ALA A 71 -0.15 5.71 -24.11
N ALA A 72 -0.96 6.62 -24.64
CA ALA A 72 -1.23 7.92 -24.02
C ALA A 72 -1.93 7.77 -22.65
N ALA A 73 -2.97 6.93 -22.56
CA ALA A 73 -3.69 6.68 -21.31
C ALA A 73 -2.80 5.97 -20.27
N GLN A 74 -1.93 5.06 -20.71
CA GLN A 74 -0.92 4.44 -19.83
C GLN A 74 0.08 5.48 -19.29
N GLY A 75 0.57 6.39 -20.14
CA GLY A 75 1.47 7.47 -19.73
C GLY A 75 0.83 8.38 -18.67
N VAL A 76 -0.43 8.77 -18.89
CA VAL A 76 -1.21 9.58 -17.92
C VAL A 76 -1.39 8.81 -16.61
N LEU A 77 -1.75 7.53 -16.65
CA LEU A 77 -1.91 6.71 -15.45
C LEU A 77 -0.60 6.60 -14.65
N ARG A 78 0.55 6.38 -15.31
CA ARG A 78 1.87 6.32 -14.65
C ARG A 78 2.23 7.65 -14.00
N SER A 79 2.05 8.76 -14.72
CA SER A 79 2.28 10.11 -14.19
C SER A 79 1.41 10.39 -12.96
N ARG A 80 0.11 10.10 -13.04
CA ARG A 80 -0.83 10.27 -11.92
C ARG A 80 -0.48 9.37 -10.73
N THR A 81 -0.04 8.14 -10.98
CA THR A 81 0.38 7.21 -9.91
C THR A 81 1.60 7.75 -9.16
N ARG A 82 2.60 8.30 -9.86
CA ARG A 82 3.76 8.97 -9.23
C ARG A 82 3.33 10.19 -8.42
N GLY A 83 2.41 10.99 -8.95
CA GLY A 83 1.85 12.14 -8.23
C GLY A 83 1.09 11.72 -6.96
N LEU A 84 0.38 10.59 -6.99
CA LEU A 84 -0.28 10.02 -5.81
C LEU A 84 0.71 9.58 -4.74
N GLU A 85 1.78 8.89 -5.12
CA GLU A 85 2.82 8.45 -4.19
C GLU A 85 3.38 9.64 -3.41
N GLN A 86 3.78 10.70 -4.12
CA GLN A 86 4.27 11.94 -3.51
C GLN A 86 3.21 12.62 -2.63
N HIS A 87 1.94 12.60 -3.03
CA HIS A 87 0.86 13.16 -2.24
C HIS A 87 0.63 12.37 -0.94
N LEU A 88 0.56 11.04 -1.02
CA LEU A 88 0.39 10.16 0.13
C LEU A 88 1.56 10.27 1.09
N MET A 89 2.79 10.38 0.57
CA MET A 89 3.98 10.61 1.39
C MET A 89 3.90 11.95 2.15
N ARG A 90 3.47 13.03 1.49
CA ARG A 90 3.24 14.32 2.16
C ARG A 90 2.17 14.23 3.26
N LEU A 91 1.04 13.55 3.00
CA LEU A 91 0.01 13.34 4.02
C LEU A 91 0.55 12.52 5.20
N ALA A 92 1.35 11.50 4.93
CA ALA A 92 1.94 10.67 5.98
C ALA A 92 2.89 11.46 6.89
N GLN A 93 3.63 12.41 6.34
CA GLN A 93 4.51 13.29 7.11
C GLN A 93 3.75 14.24 8.04
N GLN A 94 2.55 14.68 7.64
CA GLN A 94 1.68 15.55 8.43
C GLN A 94 1.03 14.83 9.63
N VAL A 95 0.94 13.50 9.58
CA VAL A 95 0.33 12.69 10.64
C VAL A 95 1.33 12.48 11.79
N PRO A 96 1.02 12.87 13.03
CA PRO A 96 1.87 12.56 14.17
C PRO A 96 1.81 11.06 14.55
N GLY A 97 2.84 10.55 15.22
CA GLY A 97 2.85 9.19 15.77
C GLY A 97 3.71 8.19 15.00
N THR A 98 3.44 6.89 15.20
CA THR A 98 4.30 5.80 14.73
C THR A 98 4.27 5.63 13.20
N PRO A 99 5.33 5.08 12.59
CA PRO A 99 5.32 4.77 11.16
C PRO A 99 4.19 3.78 10.79
N GLY A 100 3.86 2.81 11.64
CA GLY A 100 2.74 1.90 11.38
C GLY A 100 1.39 2.63 11.39
N ARG A 101 1.18 3.61 12.27
CA ARG A 101 -0.02 4.47 12.23
C ARG A 101 -0.14 5.19 10.88
N ARG A 102 0.94 5.83 10.44
CA ARG A 102 0.98 6.54 9.15
C ARG A 102 0.67 5.61 7.98
N LEU A 103 1.22 4.40 7.98
CA LEU A 103 0.96 3.38 6.96
C LEU A 103 -0.50 2.90 6.96
N ARG A 104 -1.10 2.68 8.13
CA ARG A 104 -2.51 2.30 8.24
C ARG A 104 -3.46 3.42 7.81
N LEU A 105 -3.10 4.68 8.05
CA LEU A 105 -3.86 5.81 7.50
C LEU A 105 -3.72 5.90 5.97
N MET A 106 -2.52 5.72 5.42
CA MET A 106 -2.33 5.62 3.96
C MET A 106 -3.16 4.50 3.35
N ARG A 107 -3.15 3.31 3.98
CA ARG A 107 -4.01 2.18 3.61
C ARG A 107 -5.49 2.55 3.64
N ALA A 108 -5.97 3.21 4.69
CA ALA A 108 -7.36 3.65 4.80
C ALA A 108 -7.75 4.67 3.71
N ILE A 109 -6.86 5.62 3.39
CA ILE A 109 -7.06 6.58 2.30
C ILE A 109 -7.20 5.84 0.98
N ALA A 110 -6.29 4.92 0.71
CA ALA A 110 -6.24 4.18 -0.54
C ALA A 110 -7.46 3.25 -0.69
N LEU A 111 -7.91 2.57 0.37
CA LEU A 111 -9.16 1.78 0.36
C LEU A 111 -10.40 2.65 0.10
N LEU A 112 -10.49 3.81 0.74
CA LEU A 112 -11.60 4.73 0.54
C LEU A 112 -11.61 5.31 -0.88
N ALA A 113 -10.44 5.68 -1.40
CA ALA A 113 -10.30 6.16 -2.77
C ALA A 113 -10.63 5.07 -3.80
N ALA A 114 -10.12 3.85 -3.59
CA ALA A 114 -10.41 2.67 -4.39
C ALA A 114 -11.93 2.41 -4.47
N ARG A 115 -12.65 2.45 -3.35
CA ARG A 115 -14.13 2.35 -3.32
C ARG A 115 -14.81 3.47 -4.10
N GLY A 116 -14.29 4.69 -4.01
CA GLY A 116 -14.79 5.83 -4.77
C GLY A 116 -14.56 5.70 -6.28
N LEU A 117 -13.51 5.01 -6.72
CA LEU A 117 -13.18 4.84 -8.14
C LEU A 117 -13.91 3.66 -8.80
N ARG A 118 -14.28 2.63 -8.04
CA ARG A 118 -15.02 1.44 -8.54
C ARG A 118 -16.22 1.72 -9.46
N PRO A 119 -17.14 2.65 -9.17
CA PRO A 119 -18.29 2.88 -10.03
C PRO A 119 -17.95 3.62 -11.34
N ARG A 120 -16.69 4.01 -11.55
CA ARG A 120 -16.25 4.75 -12.75
C ARG A 120 -15.60 3.78 -13.72
N GLY A 121 -15.90 3.91 -15.01
CA GLY A 121 -15.11 3.24 -16.06
C GLY A 121 -13.65 3.73 -16.09
N PRO A 122 -12.71 2.99 -16.72
CA PRO A 122 -11.27 3.26 -16.65
C PRO A 122 -10.87 4.70 -17.01
N GLY A 123 -11.44 5.28 -18.08
CA GLY A 123 -11.17 6.66 -18.48
C GLY A 123 -11.65 7.70 -17.44
N GLY A 124 -12.87 7.52 -16.92
CA GLY A 124 -13.42 8.37 -15.86
C GLY A 124 -12.67 8.21 -14.53
N ALA A 125 -12.22 7.00 -14.22
CA ALA A 125 -11.41 6.71 -13.04
C ALA A 125 -10.04 7.37 -13.11
N ILE A 126 -9.32 7.27 -14.23
CA ILE A 126 -8.04 7.96 -14.46
C ILE A 126 -8.23 9.46 -14.23
N GLY A 127 -9.25 10.06 -14.85
CA GLY A 127 -9.57 11.49 -14.75
C GLY A 127 -9.85 11.96 -13.32
N ALA A 128 -10.63 11.18 -12.57
CA ALA A 128 -11.06 11.51 -11.21
C ALA A 128 -10.04 11.19 -10.11
N LEU A 129 -9.04 10.35 -10.41
CA LEU A 129 -8.09 9.78 -9.45
C LEU A 129 -7.46 10.80 -8.48
N PRO A 130 -6.92 11.95 -8.91
CA PRO A 130 -6.37 12.93 -7.98
C PRO A 130 -7.41 13.51 -7.00
N ARG A 131 -8.59 13.87 -7.51
CA ARG A 131 -9.67 14.48 -6.70
C ARG A 131 -10.24 13.49 -5.69
N VAL A 132 -10.41 12.23 -6.10
CA VAL A 132 -10.93 11.17 -5.22
C VAL A 132 -9.94 10.85 -4.10
N VAL A 133 -8.64 10.76 -4.40
CA VAL A 133 -7.62 10.52 -3.37
C VAL A 133 -7.50 11.70 -2.41
N GLN A 134 -7.53 12.95 -2.92
CA GLN A 134 -7.53 14.14 -2.05
C GLN A 134 -8.75 14.17 -1.12
N GLY A 135 -9.94 13.87 -1.65
CA GLY A 135 -11.17 13.80 -0.86
C GLY A 135 -11.13 12.70 0.21
N ALA A 136 -10.61 11.52 -0.15
CA ALA A 136 -10.39 10.42 0.79
C ALA A 136 -9.36 10.80 1.87
N GLY A 137 -8.25 11.44 1.47
CA GLY A 137 -7.21 11.97 2.35
C GLY A 137 -7.79 12.88 3.42
N ARG A 138 -8.53 13.92 3.00
CA ARG A 138 -9.20 14.85 3.92
C ARG A 138 -10.11 14.12 4.90
N ARG A 139 -10.99 13.23 4.42
CA ARG A 139 -11.94 12.48 5.29
C ARG A 139 -11.21 11.63 6.33
N VAL A 140 -10.19 10.88 5.91
CA VAL A 140 -9.42 10.01 6.82
C VAL A 140 -8.65 10.85 7.84
N LEU A 141 -8.01 11.94 7.43
CA LEU A 141 -7.26 12.80 8.34
C LEU A 141 -8.18 13.54 9.32
N THR A 142 -9.31 14.08 8.87
CA THR A 142 -10.32 14.66 9.78
C THR A 142 -10.80 13.62 10.80
N ARG A 143 -11.01 12.37 10.39
CA ARG A 143 -11.36 11.29 11.32
C ARG A 143 -10.23 10.95 12.27
N ALA A 144 -8.98 10.93 11.80
CA ALA A 144 -7.80 10.67 12.62
C ALA A 144 -7.52 11.78 13.67
N VAL A 145 -7.89 13.02 13.36
CA VAL A 145 -7.88 14.14 14.30
C VAL A 145 -8.95 13.94 15.38
N ARG A 146 -10.17 13.57 14.99
CA ARG A 146 -11.27 13.29 15.93
C ARG A 146 -11.04 12.04 16.77
N MET A 147 -10.30 11.06 16.26
CA MET A 147 -10.02 9.79 16.89
C MET A 147 -8.50 9.52 16.89
N PRO A 148 -7.74 10.02 17.88
CA PRO A 148 -6.28 9.89 17.91
C PRO A 148 -5.78 8.44 17.92
N THR A 149 -6.58 7.51 18.42
CA THR A 149 -6.29 6.07 18.45
C THR A 149 -6.44 5.38 17.08
N LEU A 150 -7.00 6.06 16.08
CA LEU A 150 -7.19 5.51 14.75
C LEU A 150 -5.85 5.10 14.12
N GLY A 151 -5.76 3.84 13.71
CA GLY A 151 -4.56 3.25 13.09
C GLY A 151 -3.41 2.96 14.06
N VAL A 152 -3.59 3.20 15.36
CA VAL A 152 -2.58 2.90 16.39
C VAL A 152 -2.70 1.44 16.79
N ILE A 153 -1.59 0.71 16.73
CA ILE A 153 -1.48 -0.66 17.23
C ILE A 153 -0.29 -0.73 18.20
N PRO A 154 -0.44 -1.32 19.39
CA PRO A 154 0.67 -1.48 20.31
C PRO A 154 1.82 -2.28 19.67
N PRO A 155 3.10 -1.89 19.86
CA PRO A 155 4.25 -2.59 19.28
C PRO A 155 4.29 -4.09 19.59
N ARG A 156 3.88 -4.48 20.81
CA ARG A 156 3.80 -5.90 21.22
C ARG A 156 2.79 -6.69 20.37
N VAL A 157 1.65 -6.09 20.05
CA VAL A 157 0.62 -6.71 19.20
C VAL A 157 1.11 -6.80 17.76
N ALA A 158 1.74 -5.73 17.25
CA ALA A 158 2.35 -5.74 15.92
C ALA A 158 3.41 -6.85 15.79
N ALA A 159 4.30 -6.98 16.77
CA ALA A 159 5.32 -8.04 16.81
C ALA A 159 4.69 -9.45 16.80
N ARG A 160 3.64 -9.68 17.61
CA ARG A 160 2.90 -10.95 17.61
C ARG A 160 2.28 -11.26 16.25
N ARG A 161 1.66 -10.26 15.60
CA ARG A 161 1.09 -10.42 14.25
C ARG A 161 2.16 -10.79 13.22
N VAL A 162 3.33 -10.15 13.29
CA VAL A 162 4.45 -10.49 12.40
C VAL A 162 4.93 -11.93 12.62
N LEU A 163 5.08 -12.36 13.87
CA LEU A 163 5.47 -13.73 14.19
C LEU A 163 4.43 -14.75 13.68
N ALA A 164 3.14 -14.48 13.89
CA ALA A 164 2.06 -15.33 13.40
C ALA A 164 2.09 -15.43 11.87
N ARG A 165 2.23 -14.32 11.13
CA ARG A 165 2.36 -14.34 9.66
C ARG A 165 3.57 -15.16 9.20
N ARG A 166 4.71 -15.04 9.88
CA ARG A 166 5.91 -15.85 9.58
C ARG A 166 5.68 -17.34 9.82
N GLN A 167 4.97 -17.71 10.90
CA GLN A 167 4.63 -19.10 11.19
C GLN A 167 3.69 -19.69 10.14
N VAL A 168 2.69 -18.92 9.70
CA VAL A 168 1.78 -19.32 8.61
C VAL A 168 2.56 -19.54 7.32
N LEU A 169 3.41 -18.58 6.91
CA LEU A 169 4.23 -18.71 5.70
C LEU A 169 5.21 -19.89 5.73
N ARG A 170 5.69 -20.28 6.92
CA ARG A 170 6.52 -21.49 7.09
C ARG A 170 5.75 -22.80 6.95
N ARG A 171 4.44 -22.77 7.23
CA ARG A 171 3.57 -23.96 7.21
C ARG A 171 2.83 -24.16 5.89
N ILE A 172 2.73 -23.12 5.06
CA ILE A 172 2.15 -23.25 3.73
C ILE A 172 3.26 -23.69 2.77
N PRO A 173 3.22 -24.90 2.19
CA PRO A 173 4.17 -25.27 1.16
C PRO A 173 4.00 -24.32 -0.03
N VAL A 174 5.11 -23.76 -0.53
CA VAL A 174 5.12 -22.77 -1.62
C VAL A 174 4.34 -23.28 -2.84
N SER A 175 4.36 -24.59 -3.07
CA SER A 175 3.57 -25.28 -4.12
C SER A 175 2.06 -25.08 -3.99
N ALA A 176 1.50 -25.01 -2.77
CA ALA A 176 0.08 -24.77 -2.54
C ALA A 176 -0.33 -23.31 -2.83
N VAL A 177 0.58 -22.35 -2.63
CA VAL A 177 0.34 -20.93 -2.93
C VAL A 177 0.33 -20.70 -4.44
N SER A 178 1.28 -21.30 -5.17
CA SER A 178 1.34 -21.21 -6.63
C SER A 178 0.10 -21.82 -7.29
N ALA A 179 -0.35 -22.99 -6.81
CA ALA A 179 -1.57 -23.64 -7.32
C ALA A 179 -2.84 -22.80 -7.08
N ALA A 180 -2.95 -22.14 -5.93
CA ALA A 180 -4.10 -21.27 -5.63
C ALA A 180 -4.07 -19.94 -6.41
N ALA A 181 -2.89 -19.38 -6.67
CA ALA A 181 -2.72 -18.18 -7.50
C ALA A 181 -3.08 -18.45 -8.97
N VAL A 182 -2.62 -19.58 -9.52
CA VAL A 182 -2.94 -20.01 -10.90
C VAL A 182 -4.44 -20.28 -11.07
N ARG A 183 -5.08 -20.91 -10.08
CA ARG A 183 -6.52 -21.22 -10.12
C ARG A 183 -7.44 -20.00 -9.98
N ARG A 184 -6.90 -18.84 -9.59
CA ARG A 184 -7.62 -17.56 -9.53
C ARG A 184 -7.42 -16.69 -10.76
N ALA A 185 -6.45 -17.05 -11.62
CA ALA A 185 -6.12 -16.37 -12.86
C ALA A 185 -6.83 -16.98 -14.09
N TYR A 186 -7.54 -18.09 -13.89
CA TYR A 186 -8.50 -18.70 -14.81
C TYR A 186 -9.91 -18.53 -14.23
#